data_AF-A0A1W9X0F6-F1
#
_entry.id   AF-A0A1W9X0F6-F1
#
_cell.length_a   1.000
_cell.length_b   1.000
_cell.length_c   1.000
_cell.angle_alpha   90.00
_cell.angle_beta   90.00
_cell.angle_gamma   90.00
#
_symmetry.space_group_name_H-M   'P 1'
#
loop_
_entity.id
_entity.type
_entity.pdbx_description
1 polymer ?
#
loop_
_entity_poly.entity_id
_entity_poly.type
_entity_poly.pdbx_seq_one_letter_code
_entity_poly.pdbx_strand_id
1 'polypeptide(L)'
;MTLQVIKSVEGKDEYVLLPIEIYQALKGQIEELAEENQEEDGDESIPFDPANYVENPVALARIQAHITREELAQRLWVSTAYIGKIERRAKVTDKMLERVKAVL
;
A
#
# COMPACT_ATOMS: atom_id res chain seq x y z
N MET A 1 8.51 -10.22 7.57
CA MET A 1 7.09 -10.33 7.18
C MET A 1 6.46 -11.32 8.14
N THR A 2 5.57 -10.87 9.00
CA THR A 2 4.83 -11.70 9.95
C THR A 2 3.51 -12.04 9.26
N LEU A 3 3.41 -13.24 8.70
CA LEU A 3 2.15 -13.74 8.17
C LEU A 3 1.21 -13.96 9.37
N GLN A 4 0.04 -13.33 9.38
CA GLN A 4 -1.01 -13.69 10.33
C GLN A 4 -1.47 -15.12 10.01
N VAL A 5 -1.45 -15.97 11.04
CA VAL A 5 -1.71 -17.41 10.89
C VAL A 5 -2.94 -17.76 11.71
N ILE A 6 -3.93 -18.40 11.10
CA ILE A 6 -5.06 -18.94 11.83
C ILE A 6 -4.55 -20.20 12.53
N LYS A 7 -4.63 -20.24 13.86
CA LYS A 7 -4.32 -21.46 14.60
C LYS A 7 -5.55 -22.35 14.60
N SER A 8 -5.37 -23.56 14.06
CA SER A 8 -6.31 -24.66 14.24
C SER A 8 -6.57 -24.89 15.74
N VAL A 9 -7.66 -25.59 16.08
CA VAL A 9 -7.93 -26.05 17.45
C VAL A 9 -6.79 -26.95 18.00
N GLU A 10 -6.00 -27.55 17.11
CA GLU A 10 -4.79 -28.31 17.45
C GLU A 10 -3.49 -27.47 17.46
N GLY A 11 -3.57 -26.15 17.28
CA GLY A 11 -2.43 -25.23 17.30
C GLY A 11 -1.54 -25.24 16.06
N LYS A 12 -1.98 -25.88 14.97
CA LYS A 12 -1.29 -25.87 13.66
C LYS A 12 -1.68 -24.67 12.83
N ASP A 13 -0.71 -24.20 12.06
CA ASP A 13 -0.87 -23.12 11.09
C ASP A 13 -1.83 -23.54 9.97
N GLU A 14 -2.99 -22.89 9.88
CA GLU A 14 -3.98 -23.10 8.83
C GLU A 14 -4.15 -21.82 7.98
N TYR A 15 -4.38 -22.04 6.68
CA TYR A 15 -4.62 -20.98 5.70
C TYR A 15 -5.97 -21.22 5.03
N VAL A 16 -6.78 -20.17 4.91
CA VAL A 16 -8.10 -20.23 4.25
C VAL A 16 -8.01 -19.57 2.87
N LEU A 17 -8.44 -20.29 1.84
CA LEU A 17 -8.65 -19.74 0.50
C LEU A 17 -10.13 -19.41 0.32
N LEU A 18 -10.43 -18.13 0.14
CA LEU A 18 -11.79 -17.64 -0.11
C LEU A 18 -11.94 -17.25 -1.59
N PRO A 19 -12.90 -17.84 -2.32
CA PRO A 19 -13.32 -17.34 -3.63
C PRO A 19 -13.70 -15.86 -3.55
N ILE A 20 -13.36 -15.10 -4.59
CA ILE A 20 -13.45 -13.64 -4.55
C ILE A 20 -14.89 -13.15 -4.41
N GLU A 21 -15.85 -13.88 -4.97
CA GLU A 21 -17.28 -13.58 -4.89
C GLU A 21 -17.79 -13.75 -3.46
N ILE A 22 -17.31 -14.76 -2.74
CA ILE A 22 -17.66 -15.02 -1.35
C ILE A 22 -17.04 -13.95 -0.45
N TYR A 23 -15.77 -13.60 -0.68
CA TYR A 23 -15.11 -12.51 0.04
C TYR A 23 -15.88 -11.20 -0.12
N GLN A 24 -16.25 -10.82 -1.36
CA GLN A 24 -16.99 -9.58 -1.60
C GLN A 24 -18.35 -9.57 -0.91
N ALA A 25 -19.07 -10.69 -0.90
CA ALA A 25 -20.36 -10.80 -0.21
C ALA A 25 -20.23 -10.65 1.31
N LEU A 26 -19.13 -11.14 1.89
CA LEU A 26 -18.88 -11.10 3.34
C LEU A 26 -18.03 -9.90 3.79
N LYS A 27 -17.50 -9.10 2.86
CA LYS A 27 -16.50 -8.07 3.14
C LYS A 27 -16.91 -7.14 4.28
N GLY A 28 -18.15 -6.64 4.27
CA GLY A 28 -18.63 -5.73 5.32
C GLY A 28 -18.65 -6.37 6.71
N GLN A 29 -19.05 -7.64 6.81
CA GLN A 29 -19.04 -8.37 8.09
C GLN A 29 -17.61 -8.69 8.55
N ILE A 30 -16.71 -8.97 7.61
CA ILE A 30 -15.28 -9.17 7.91
C ILE A 30 -14.67 -7.88 8.45
N GLU A 31 -14.98 -6.73 7.84
CA GLU A 31 -14.48 -5.41 8.29
C GLU A 31 -15.03 -5.06 9.68
N GLU A 32 -16.34 -5.22 9.91
CA GLU A 32 -16.97 -4.96 11.21
C GLU A 32 -16.37 -5.84 12.33
N LEU A 33 -16.25 -7.15 12.10
CA LEU A 33 -15.61 -8.06 13.06
C LEU A 33 -14.13 -7.72 13.28
N ALA A 34 -13.41 -7.30 12.24
CA ALA A 34 -11.99 -6.93 12.37
C ALA A 34 -11.79 -5.63 13.16
N GLU A 35 -12.76 -4.71 13.13
CA GLU A 35 -12.76 -3.50 13.97
C GLU A 35 -13.10 -3.86 15.42
N GLU A 36 -14.11 -4.70 15.66
CA GLU A 36 -14.48 -5.15 17.01
C GLU A 36 -13.32 -5.90 17.71
N ASN A 37 -12.62 -6.79 17.01
CA ASN A 37 -11.52 -7.56 17.59
C ASN A 37 -10.24 -6.72 17.82
N GLN A 38 -10.08 -5.57 17.17
CA GLN A 38 -8.96 -4.65 17.45
C GLN A 38 -9.09 -3.98 18.82
N GLU A 39 -10.32 -3.80 19.32
CA GLU A 39 -10.56 -3.20 20.63
C GLU A 39 -10.26 -4.18 21.79
N GLU A 40 -10.39 -5.50 21.56
CA GLU A 40 -10.22 -6.51 22.61
C GLU A 40 -8.78 -7.05 22.75
N ASP A 41 -8.03 -7.22 21.66
CA ASP A 41 -6.73 -7.92 21.71
C ASP A 41 -5.51 -6.99 21.90
N GLY A 42 -5.66 -5.67 21.89
CA GLY A 42 -4.54 -4.72 22.10
C GLY A 42 -3.43 -4.79 21.05
N ASP A 43 -3.54 -5.68 20.07
CA ASP A 43 -2.73 -5.73 18.86
C ASP A 43 -3.35 -4.71 17.89
N GLU A 44 -2.97 -3.43 18.08
CA GLU A 44 -3.36 -2.33 17.21
C GLU A 44 -3.08 -2.75 15.76
N SER A 45 -4.15 -2.85 14.96
CA SER A 45 -4.01 -2.97 13.51
C SER A 45 -3.33 -1.71 13.00
N ILE A 46 -2.01 -1.77 12.82
CA ILE A 46 -1.24 -0.62 12.38
C ILE A 46 -1.61 -0.33 10.92
N PRO A 47 -2.21 0.83 10.61
CA PRO A 47 -2.53 1.18 9.24
C PRO A 47 -1.28 1.15 8.37
N PHE A 48 -1.38 0.54 7.19
CA PHE A 48 -0.28 0.52 6.24
C PHE A 48 -0.03 1.95 5.71
N ASP A 49 0.99 2.62 6.23
CA ASP A 49 1.46 3.90 5.72
C ASP A 49 2.65 3.67 4.76
N PRO A 50 2.50 3.95 3.46
CA PRO A 50 3.59 3.87 2.49
C PRO A 50 4.82 4.72 2.88
N ALA A 51 4.65 5.79 3.67
CA ALA A 51 5.75 6.62 4.14
C ALA A 51 6.75 5.84 5.00
N ASN A 52 6.33 4.76 5.65
CA ASN A 52 7.21 3.89 6.44
C ASN A 52 8.12 3.00 5.57
N TYR A 53 7.85 2.87 4.28
CA TYR A 53 8.52 1.93 3.38
C TYR A 53 9.12 2.59 2.13
N VAL A 54 8.74 3.82 1.81
CA VAL A 54 9.14 4.51 0.59
C VAL A 54 9.92 5.77 0.92
N GLU A 55 11.24 5.67 0.83
CA GLU A 55 12.16 6.79 1.10
C GLU A 55 12.09 7.88 0.01
N ASN A 56 11.84 7.47 -1.24
CA ASN A 56 11.86 8.41 -2.35
C ASN A 56 10.57 9.24 -2.37
N PRO A 57 10.65 10.58 -2.25
CA PRO A 57 9.47 11.42 -2.11
C PRO A 57 8.61 11.47 -3.39
N VAL A 58 9.18 11.21 -4.57
CA VAL A 58 8.43 11.12 -5.83
C VAL A 58 7.66 9.81 -5.91
N ALA A 59 8.30 8.69 -5.53
CA ALA A 59 7.64 7.39 -5.47
C ALA A 59 6.51 7.41 -4.44
N LEU A 60 6.74 8.02 -3.26
CA LEU A 60 5.74 8.16 -2.21
C LEU A 60 4.54 8.97 -2.69
N ALA A 61 4.77 10.16 -3.25
CA ALA A 61 3.70 11.03 -3.76
C ALA A 61 2.87 10.33 -4.85
N ARG A 62 3.52 9.57 -5.74
CA ARG A 62 2.84 8.79 -6.77
C ARG A 62 1.93 7.69 -6.18
N ILE A 63 2.42 6.96 -5.19
CA ILE A 63 1.66 5.90 -4.50
C ILE A 63 0.47 6.52 -3.75
N GLN A 64 0.68 7.63 -3.06
CA GLN A 64 -0.39 8.38 -2.38
C GLN A 64 -1.45 8.89 -3.37
N ALA A 65 -1.05 9.28 -4.58
CA ALA A 65 -1.96 9.69 -5.65
C ALA A 65 -2.62 8.51 -6.42
N HIS A 66 -2.27 7.27 -6.08
CA HIS A 66 -2.82 6.04 -6.67
C HIS A 66 -2.63 5.95 -8.20
N ILE A 67 -1.54 6.50 -8.73
CA ILE A 67 -1.22 6.40 -10.16
C ILE A 67 0.00 5.53 -10.45
N THR A 68 0.05 5.01 -11.66
CA THR A 68 1.16 4.24 -12.21
C THR A 68 2.32 5.14 -12.62
N ARG A 69 3.49 4.54 -12.81
CA ARG A 69 4.66 5.27 -13.35
C ARG A 69 4.42 5.80 -14.76
N GLU A 70 3.65 5.08 -15.55
CA GLU A 70 3.34 5.43 -16.93
C GLU A 70 2.45 6.67 -16.98
N GLU A 71 1.41 6.72 -16.13
CA GLU A 71 0.56 7.90 -16.00
C GLU A 71 1.35 9.11 -15.52
N LEU A 72 2.21 8.96 -14.50
CA LEU A 72 3.07 10.06 -14.05
C LEU A 72 4.00 10.55 -15.16
N ALA A 73 4.56 9.63 -15.95
CA ALA A 73 5.44 9.95 -17.07
C ALA A 73 4.69 10.73 -18.17
N GLN A 74 3.46 10.31 -18.49
CA GLN A 74 2.60 11.00 -19.44
C GLN A 74 2.27 12.43 -18.98
N ARG A 75 1.87 12.60 -17.71
CA ARG A 75 1.53 13.94 -17.16
C ARG A 75 2.74 14.88 -17.15
N LEU A 76 3.94 14.35 -16.94
CA LEU A 76 5.18 15.12 -16.94
C LEU A 76 5.81 15.31 -18.33
N TRP A 77 5.27 14.67 -19.36
CA TRP A 77 5.84 14.61 -20.71
C TRP A 77 7.28 14.08 -20.72
N VAL A 78 7.53 13.01 -19.97
CA VAL A 78 8.84 12.33 -19.87
C VAL A 78 8.69 10.83 -20.10
N SER A 79 9.80 10.10 -20.20
CA SER A 79 9.75 8.65 -20.35
C SER A 79 9.52 7.93 -19.01
N THR A 80 8.83 6.78 -19.06
CA THR A 80 8.66 5.90 -17.89
C THR A 80 10.00 5.48 -17.27
N ALA A 81 11.02 5.28 -18.10
CA ALA A 81 12.39 4.98 -17.64
C ALA A 81 13.03 6.13 -16.85
N TYR A 82 12.74 7.39 -17.22
CA TYR A 82 13.20 8.56 -16.50
C TYR A 82 12.60 8.63 -15.09
N ILE A 83 11.30 8.39 -14.95
CA ILE A 83 10.62 8.27 -13.65
C ILE A 83 11.24 7.15 -12.83
N GLY A 84 11.43 5.96 -13.42
CA GLY A 84 12.09 4.84 -12.74
C GLY A 84 13.52 5.16 -12.27
N LYS A 85 14.27 5.98 -13.01
CA LYS A 85 15.61 6.45 -12.60
C LYS A 85 15.54 7.45 -11.44
N ILE A 86 14.51 8.28 -11.38
CA ILE A 86 14.29 9.23 -10.27
C ILE A 86 13.89 8.48 -9.01
N GLU A 87 12.93 7.55 -9.09
CA GLU A 87 12.44 6.80 -7.94
C GLU A 87 13.50 5.94 -7.26
N ARG A 88 14.53 5.50 -8.00
CA ARG A 88 15.67 4.74 -7.44
C ARG A 88 16.70 5.61 -6.70
N ARG A 89 16.65 6.93 -6.83
CA ARG A 89 17.60 7.82 -6.14
C ARG A 89 17.10 8.09 -4.73
N ALA A 90 17.99 8.05 -3.75
CA ALA A 90 17.64 8.41 -2.37
C ALA A 90 17.29 9.90 -2.22
N LYS A 91 17.87 10.77 -3.05
CA LYS A 91 17.62 12.21 -3.02
C LYS A 91 17.04 12.68 -4.34
N VAL A 92 15.98 13.47 -4.25
CA VAL A 92 15.35 14.18 -5.37
C VAL A 92 15.46 15.67 -5.06
N THR A 93 15.65 16.50 -6.10
CA THR A 93 15.68 17.95 -5.92
C THR A 93 14.28 18.49 -5.64
N ASP A 94 14.17 19.53 -4.80
CA ASP A 94 12.88 20.13 -4.43
C ASP A 94 12.09 20.58 -5.67
N LYS A 95 12.78 21.18 -6.64
CA LYS A 95 12.19 21.57 -7.94
C LYS A 95 11.53 20.42 -8.70
N MET A 96 12.12 19.21 -8.63
CA MET A 96 11.52 18.03 -9.27
C MET A 96 10.30 17.55 -8.49
N LEU A 97 10.37 17.55 -7.16
CA LEU A 97 9.25 17.16 -6.30
C LEU A 97 8.06 18.12 -6.46
N GLU A 98 8.30 19.43 -6.51
CA GLU A 98 7.28 20.44 -6.79
C GLU A 98 6.61 20.20 -8.14
N ARG A 99 7.41 19.94 -9.18
CA ARG A 99 6.89 19.66 -10.52
C ARG A 99 6.03 18.40 -10.56
N VAL A 100 6.41 17.36 -9.81
CA VAL A 100 5.62 16.14 -9.65
C VAL A 100 4.30 16.47 -8.95
N LYS A 101 4.34 17.15 -7.80
CA LYS A 101 3.13 17.52 -7.04
C LYS A 101 2.16 18.40 -7.82
N ALA A 102 2.65 19.24 -8.74
CA ALA A 102 1.80 20.08 -9.58
C ALA A 102 0.98 19.30 -10.62
N VAL A 103 1.32 18.04 -10.89
CA VAL A 103 0.65 17.20 -11.90
C VAL A 103 0.01 15.94 -11.34
N LEU A 104 0.15 15.68 -10.03
CA LEU A 104 -0.55 14.60 -9.34
C LEU A 104 -2.00 15.02 -9.06
#